data_AF-A0A661ZIR9-F1
#
_entry.id   AF-A0A661ZIR9-F1
#
_cell.length_a   1.000
_cell.length_b   1.000
_cell.length_c   1.000
_cell.angle_alpha   90.00
_cell.angle_beta   90.00
_cell.angle_gamma   90.00
#
_symmetry.space_group_name_H-M   'P 1'
#
loop_
_entity.id
_entity.type
_entity.pdbx_description
1 polymer ?
#
loop_
_entity_poly.entity_id
_entity_poly.type
_entity_poly.pdbx_seq_one_letter_code
_entity_poly.pdbx_strand_id
1 'polypeptide(L)'
;IQTFESGSTHGMALVAVDIIDDKPVKWLLENSWGDSGFEGHLIMTDEWFDEFMFRVVIHKNYVDAETLKILEQEATILPPWDPMFSPDE
;
A
#
# COMPACT_ATOMS: atom_id res chain seq x y z
N ILE A 1 -9.64 8.35 5.61
CA ILE A 1 -8.61 8.89 6.54
C ILE A 1 -9.13 10.07 7.35
N GLN A 2 -9.43 11.23 6.76
CA GLN A 2 -9.86 12.42 7.55
C GLN A 2 -11.16 12.22 8.33
N THR A 3 -12.07 11.40 7.82
CA THR A 3 -13.33 11.02 8.48
C THR A 3 -13.19 9.85 9.45
N PHE A 4 -11.98 9.27 9.60
CA PHE A 4 -11.72 8.03 10.35
C PHE A 4 -12.44 6.77 9.82
N GLU A 5 -13.05 6.82 8.64
CA GLU A 5 -13.74 5.65 8.06
C GLU A 5 -12.81 4.65 7.36
N SER A 6 -11.54 5.03 7.12
CA SER A 6 -10.55 4.20 6.42
C SER A 6 -9.14 4.67 6.73
N GLY A 7 -8.18 3.74 6.82
CA GLY A 7 -6.78 3.97 7.19
C GLY A 7 -5.90 2.76 6.90
N SER A 8 -4.59 2.91 7.10
CA SER A 8 -3.62 1.85 6.82
C SER A 8 -3.41 0.94 8.03
N THR A 9 -4.12 -0.19 8.04
CA THR A 9 -4.23 -1.09 9.20
C THR A 9 -3.28 -2.28 9.15
N HIS A 10 -2.99 -2.81 7.95
CA HIS A 10 -2.23 -4.06 7.80
C HIS A 10 -1.17 -3.99 6.70
N GLY A 11 -0.04 -4.66 6.94
CA GLY A 11 1.05 -4.80 5.98
C GLY A 11 1.07 -6.19 5.35
N MET A 12 1.14 -6.24 4.01
CA MET A 12 1.25 -7.48 3.23
C MET A 12 2.37 -7.35 2.19
N ALA A 13 2.82 -8.48 1.64
CA ALA A 13 3.83 -8.49 0.59
C ALA A 13 3.16 -8.57 -0.79
N LEU A 14 3.47 -7.61 -1.67
CA LEU A 14 3.02 -7.66 -3.06
C LEU A 14 3.87 -8.68 -3.84
N VAL A 15 3.22 -9.68 -4.45
CA VAL A 15 3.88 -10.81 -5.12
C VAL A 15 3.80 -10.71 -6.64
N ALA A 16 2.63 -10.36 -7.17
CA ALA A 16 2.39 -10.31 -8.60
C ALA A 16 1.27 -9.34 -8.98
N VAL A 17 1.21 -9.02 -10.27
CA VAL A 17 0.14 -8.23 -10.89
C VAL A 17 -0.33 -8.95 -12.16
N ASP A 18 -1.64 -8.98 -12.36
CA ASP A 18 -2.27 -9.42 -13.60
C ASP A 18 -2.50 -8.19 -14.48
N ILE A 19 -2.05 -8.25 -15.74
CA ILE A 19 -2.06 -7.12 -16.68
C ILE A 19 -2.84 -7.53 -17.94
N ILE A 20 -3.85 -6.75 -18.28
CA ILE A 20 -4.66 -6.88 -19.51
C ILE A 20 -4.59 -5.55 -20.26
N ASP A 21 -4.24 -5.59 -21.55
CA ASP A 21 -4.11 -4.39 -22.40
C ASP A 21 -3.25 -3.29 -21.76
N ASP A 22 -2.09 -3.69 -21.22
CA ASP A 22 -1.11 -2.84 -20.50
C ASP A 22 -1.67 -2.14 -19.24
N LYS A 23 -2.78 -2.65 -18.67
CA LYS A 23 -3.37 -2.13 -17.43
C LYS A 23 -3.43 -3.20 -16.35
N PRO A 24 -3.09 -2.87 -15.09
CA PRO A 24 -3.31 -3.78 -13.98
C PRO A 24 -4.81 -4.03 -13.82
N VAL A 25 -5.18 -5.27 -13.52
CA VAL A 25 -6.57 -5.64 -13.22
C VAL A 25 -6.71 -6.31 -11.85
N LYS A 26 -5.64 -6.97 -11.39
CA LYS A 26 -5.60 -7.66 -10.09
C LYS A 26 -4.18 -7.69 -9.53
N TRP A 27 -4.11 -7.72 -8.21
CA TRP A 27 -2.86 -7.72 -7.44
C TRP A 27 -2.85 -8.92 -6.51
N LEU A 28 -1.79 -9.73 -6.59
CA LEU A 28 -1.58 -10.88 -5.71
C LEU A 28 -0.73 -10.46 -4.51
N LEU A 29 -1.25 -10.67 -3.31
CA LEU A 29 -0.60 -10.33 -2.05
C LEU A 29 -0.42 -11.58 -1.20
N GLU A 30 0.77 -11.76 -0.63
CA GLU A 30 1.04 -12.75 0.41
C GLU A 30 0.75 -12.13 1.78
N ASN A 31 0.02 -12.87 2.61
CA ASN A 31 -0.35 -12.46 3.96
C ASN A 31 0.35 -13.32 5.02
N SER A 32 0.42 -12.81 6.25
CA SER A 32 1.11 -13.45 7.37
C SER A 32 0.19 -14.32 8.25
N TRP A 33 -0.93 -14.80 7.71
CA TRP A 33 -1.97 -15.55 8.45
C TRP A 33 -1.94 -17.07 8.16
N GLY A 34 -0.76 -17.62 7.84
CA GLY A 34 -0.61 -19.01 7.41
C GLY A 34 -1.34 -19.26 6.08
N ASP A 35 -1.97 -20.43 5.92
CA ASP A 35 -2.60 -20.84 4.66
C ASP A 35 -3.95 -20.15 4.37
N SER A 36 -4.33 -19.13 5.16
CA SER A 36 -5.60 -18.41 5.00
C SER A 36 -5.68 -17.72 3.64
N GLY A 37 -6.85 -17.81 2.98
CA GLY A 37 -7.01 -17.37 1.60
C GLY A 37 -6.75 -18.53 0.64
N PHE A 38 -5.94 -18.29 -0.39
CA PHE A 38 -5.45 -19.31 -1.30
C PHE A 38 -3.98 -19.57 -1.02
N GLU A 39 -3.67 -20.58 -0.19
CA GLU A 39 -2.28 -20.92 0.20
C GLU A 39 -1.53 -19.70 0.76
N GLY A 40 -2.19 -18.93 1.64
CA GLY A 40 -1.63 -17.70 2.23
C GLY A 40 -1.70 -16.45 1.34
N HIS A 41 -2.27 -16.57 0.14
CA HIS A 41 -2.38 -15.45 -0.80
C HIS A 41 -3.81 -14.90 -0.87
N LEU A 42 -3.89 -13.61 -1.14
CA LEU A 42 -5.11 -12.85 -1.40
C LEU A 42 -4.98 -12.15 -2.76
N ILE A 43 -6.11 -12.04 -3.46
CA ILE A 43 -6.19 -11.30 -4.72
C ILE A 43 -7.06 -10.07 -4.50
N MET A 44 -6.52 -8.88 -4.78
CA MET A 44 -7.25 -7.62 -4.74
C MET A 44 -7.52 -7.14 -6.17
N THR A 45 -8.70 -6.59 -6.41
CA THR A 45 -8.97 -5.90 -7.69
C THR A 45 -8.20 -4.59 -7.76
N ASP A 46 -7.97 -4.09 -8.96
CA ASP A 46 -7.34 -2.78 -9.16
C ASP A 46 -8.14 -1.66 -8.48
N GLU A 47 -9.47 -1.67 -8.60
CA GLU A 47 -10.38 -0.72 -7.93
C GLU A 47 -10.26 -0.76 -6.40
N TRP A 48 -10.10 -1.95 -5.81
CA TRP A 48 -9.90 -2.04 -4.36
C TRP A 48 -8.53 -1.51 -3.97
N PHE A 49 -7.51 -1.77 -4.79
CA PHE A 49 -6.15 -1.31 -4.55
C PHE A 49 -6.08 0.22 -4.58
N ASP A 50 -6.75 0.87 -5.53
CA ASP A 50 -6.83 2.34 -5.62
C ASP A 50 -7.46 2.99 -4.38
N GLU A 51 -8.51 2.39 -3.83
CA GLU A 51 -9.27 2.98 -2.71
C GLU A 51 -8.67 2.68 -1.33
N PHE A 52 -7.99 1.53 -1.16
CA PHE A 52 -7.59 1.01 0.16
C PHE A 52 -6.08 0.78 0.33
N MET A 53 -5.26 1.01 -0.70
CA MET A 53 -3.80 0.99 -0.57
C MET A 53 -3.26 2.38 -0.27
N PHE A 54 -2.51 2.51 0.83
CA PHE A 54 -1.99 3.80 1.29
C PHE A 54 -0.47 3.92 1.19
N ARG A 55 0.25 2.80 1.29
CA ARG A 55 1.71 2.79 1.48
C ARG A 55 2.33 1.64 0.70
N VAL A 56 3.41 1.95 -0.02
CA VAL A 56 4.26 0.98 -0.71
C VAL A 56 5.73 1.30 -0.45
N VAL A 57 6.57 0.27 -0.37
CA VAL A 57 8.02 0.42 -0.22
C VAL A 57 8.67 0.01 -1.53
N ILE A 58 9.34 0.96 -2.18
CA ILE A 58 9.99 0.75 -3.47
C ILE A 58 11.49 1.00 -3.31
N HIS A 59 12.30 0.13 -3.92
CA HIS A 59 13.74 0.34 -3.97
C HIS A 59 14.06 1.59 -4.81
N LYS A 60 14.87 2.52 -4.26
CA LYS A 60 15.13 3.85 -4.86
C LYS A 60 15.59 3.79 -6.32
N ASN A 61 16.30 2.73 -6.73
CA ASN A 61 16.74 2.54 -8.12
C ASN A 61 15.60 2.48 -9.16
N TYR A 62 14.36 2.23 -8.73
CA TYR A 62 13.18 2.20 -9.60
C TYR A 62 12.35 3.49 -9.56
N VAL A 63 12.79 4.49 -8.79
CA VAL A 63 12.13 5.78 -8.66
C VAL A 63 12.96 6.81 -9.41
N ASP A 64 12.31 7.66 -10.21
CA ASP A 64 13.00 8.67 -10.99
C ASP A 64 13.64 9.74 -10.08
N ALA A 65 14.67 10.41 -10.63
CA ALA A 65 15.45 11.38 -9.87
C ALA A 65 14.66 12.64 -9.48
N GLU A 66 13.58 12.97 -10.18
CA GLU A 66 12.73 14.12 -9.83
C GLU A 66 11.87 13.79 -8.61
N THR A 67 11.23 12.62 -8.59
CA THR A 67 10.47 12.14 -7.44
C THR A 67 11.35 11.95 -6.20
N LEU A 68 12.59 11.46 -6.35
CA LEU A 68 13.50 11.28 -5.22
C LEU A 68 13.88 12.58 -4.50
N LYS A 69 13.79 13.75 -5.16
CA LYS A 69 14.01 15.05 -4.52
C LYS A 69 12.99 15.34 -3.40
N ILE A 70 11.86 14.64 -3.37
CA ILE A 70 10.89 14.75 -2.27
C ILE A 70 11.54 14.41 -0.92
N LEU A 71 12.52 13.52 -0.91
CA LEU A 71 13.23 13.12 0.31
C LEU A 71 14.18 14.20 0.86
N GLU A 72 14.47 15.25 0.08
CA GLU A 72 15.33 16.37 0.50
C GLU A 72 14.52 17.54 1.10
N GLN A 73 13.19 17.47 1.00
CA GLN A 73 12.28 18.49 1.52
C GLN A 73 12.24 18.45 3.05
N GLU A 74 11.91 19.59 3.67
CA GLU A 74 11.53 19.60 5.09
C GLU A 74 10.23 18.80 5.26
N ALA A 75 10.26 17.76 6.08
CA ALA A 75 9.10 16.90 6.30
C ALA A 75 8.02 17.63 7.11
N THR A 76 6.77 17.52 6.67
CA THR A 76 5.62 17.98 7.46
C THR A 76 5.51 17.16 8.73
N ILE A 77 5.65 17.81 9.89
CA ILE A 77 5.48 17.17 11.19
C ILE A 77 3.99 17.01 11.48
N LEU A 78 3.53 15.77 11.54
CA LEU A 78 2.16 15.41 11.88
C LEU A 78 2.02 15.18 13.40
N PRO A 79 0.82 15.40 13.98
CA PRO A 79 0.59 15.10 15.38
C PRO A 79 0.68 13.58 15.65
N PRO A 80 0.97 13.15 16.89
CA PRO A 80 1.07 11.73 17.24
C PRO A 80 -0.21 10.92 17.00
N TRP A 81 -1.37 11.57 16.91
CA TRP A 81 -2.68 10.97 16.66
C TRP A 81 -3.13 11.10 15.20
N ASP A 82 -2.21 11.32 14.26
CA ASP A 82 -2.54 11.36 12.85
C ASP A 82 -3.20 10.02 12.43
N PRO A 83 -4.37 10.06 11.77
CA PRO A 83 -5.14 8.86 11.43
C PRO A 83 -4.40 7.88 10.50
N MET A 84 -3.31 8.28 9.83
CA MET A 84 -2.48 7.36 9.04
C MET A 84 -1.65 6.40 9.91
N PHE A 85 -1.36 6.78 11.16
CA PHE A 85 -0.48 6.05 12.07
C PHE A 85 -1.12 5.77 13.45
N SER A 86 -2.37 6.18 13.64
CA SER A 86 -3.13 5.79 14.83
C SER A 86 -3.24 4.26 14.89
N PRO A 87 -3.12 3.65 16.08
CA PRO A 87 -3.46 2.24 16.27
C PRO A 87 -4.91 2.00 15.84
N ASP A 88 -5.18 0.80 15.32
CA ASP A 88 -6.54 0.30 15.17
C ASP A 88 -7.16 0.14 16.58
N GLU A 89 -8.33 0.73 16.81
CA GLU A 89 -9.13 0.52 18.03
C GLU A 89 -10.08 -0.69 17.89
#